data_AF-A0A4R0IDP4-F1
#
_entry.id   AF-A0A4R0IDP4-F1
#
_cell.length_a   1.000
_cell.length_b   1.000
_cell.length_c   1.000
_cell.angle_alpha   90.00
_cell.angle_beta   90.00
_cell.angle_gamma   90.00
#
_symmetry.space_group_name_H-M   'P 1'
#
loop_
_entity.id
_entity.type
_entity.pdbx_description
1 polymer ?
#
loop_
_entity_poly.entity_id
_entity_poly.type
_entity_poly.pdbx_seq_one_letter_code
_entity_poly.pdbx_strand_id
1 'polypeptide(L)'
;MLGIGYFLARRWFFGGAGVLGTAVLVACLTTLRQTGYEFGLLGWGLLQVVHGWLLARRQPQRAVRVRQRLGALGVALLVLIGLAFERYDVQRIDEQAIAAREAGDCPGVRAAQATYTLGHRIGNGPRTVRVEGDVATCDRIDRAADQLRTAAPFADLGLLQAGFENLAGVLAQPGQTRTVGKAVSQFPGMLPVKEPCTMMPIMSWLRTRKPTGTVLDDPNALVPKLEPNALFGCADANAANAAWPQAQNLYRTLAARYPRSEQAIRARAGIQKAEDAIQQAALEAEVARVRALVKSGKYCATPAKLSMAPRVRHGQNRAVFLGAAGEYTSDLPSQWRTSDPYRAALIVCASTPGTGAVVKTCSYTDADHPEWLPFYVAFRKITVPVNVYEMRTGRLLSTTTIQISGTACPKTWYSQLLQVSGSTTSDTVEPTTATIRAAFQPLVVRP
;
A
#
# COMPACT_ATOMS: atom_id res chain seq x y z
N MET A 1 -44.45 -0.38 -57.18
CA MET A 1 -44.69 -0.14 -58.63
C MET A 1 -44.76 1.37 -58.86
N LEU A 2 -43.61 2.00 -59.15
CA LEU A 2 -43.34 3.44 -59.07
C LEU A 2 -43.64 4.20 -60.38
N GLY A 3 -44.90 4.32 -60.81
CA GLY A 3 -45.24 5.15 -61.97
C GLY A 3 -44.74 4.68 -63.36
N ILE A 4 -43.89 3.65 -63.42
CA ILE A 4 -43.28 3.11 -64.65
C ILE A 4 -44.35 2.70 -65.68
N GLY A 5 -45.50 2.21 -65.23
CA GLY A 5 -46.65 1.88 -66.10
C GLY A 5 -47.24 3.10 -66.82
N TYR A 6 -47.19 4.29 -66.20
CA TYR A 6 -47.66 5.54 -66.82
C TYR A 6 -46.64 6.08 -67.83
N PHE A 7 -45.34 5.90 -67.57
CA PHE A 7 -44.28 6.21 -68.54
C PHE A 7 -44.37 5.32 -69.79
N LEU A 8 -44.64 4.01 -69.61
CA LEU A 8 -44.89 3.08 -70.72
C LEU A 8 -46.15 3.41 -71.53
N ALA A 9 -47.17 4.00 -70.89
CA ALA A 9 -48.36 4.52 -71.57
C ALA A 9 -48.16 5.93 -72.19
N ARG A 10 -46.93 6.44 -72.21
CA ARG A 10 -46.54 7.77 -72.73
C ARG A 10 -47.25 8.94 -72.03
N ARG A 11 -47.75 8.73 -70.80
CA ARG A 11 -48.42 9.74 -69.96
C ARG A 11 -47.48 10.22 -68.86
N TRP A 12 -46.50 11.01 -69.28
CA TRP A 12 -45.37 11.50 -68.47
C TRP A 12 -45.78 12.24 -67.21
N PHE A 13 -46.83 13.06 -67.26
CA PHE A 13 -47.31 13.84 -66.12
C PHE A 13 -47.73 12.96 -64.92
N PHE A 14 -48.52 11.91 -65.17
CA PHE A 14 -48.98 11.00 -64.13
C PHE A 14 -47.86 10.07 -63.63
N GLY A 15 -46.93 9.70 -64.51
CA GLY A 15 -45.71 9.00 -64.11
C GLY A 15 -44.87 9.83 -63.14
N GLY A 16 -44.66 11.11 -63.45
CA GLY A 16 -43.96 12.07 -62.60
C GLY A 16 -44.65 12.27 -61.25
N ALA A 17 -45.95 12.54 -61.25
CA ALA A 17 -46.73 12.74 -60.02
C ALA A 17 -46.74 11.49 -59.12
N GLY A 18 -46.81 10.29 -59.72
CA GLY A 18 -46.75 9.03 -59.00
C GLY A 18 -45.40 8.82 -58.31
N VAL A 19 -44.29 9.05 -59.02
CA VAL A 19 -42.93 8.96 -58.46
C VAL A 19 -42.70 10.02 -57.39
N LEU A 20 -43.11 11.26 -57.66
CA LEU A 20 -42.96 12.37 -56.70
C LEU A 20 -43.77 12.11 -55.43
N GLY A 21 -45.02 11.67 -55.54
CA GLY A 21 -45.86 11.34 -54.38
C GLY A 21 -45.30 10.19 -53.55
N THR A 22 -44.75 9.15 -54.19
CA THR A 22 -44.06 8.08 -53.46
C THR A 22 -42.76 8.57 -52.83
N ALA A 23 -41.97 9.40 -53.52
CA ALA A 23 -40.74 9.97 -52.98
C ALA A 23 -41.02 10.89 -51.77
N VAL A 24 -42.06 11.72 -51.83
CA VAL A 24 -42.49 12.58 -50.72
C VAL A 24 -43.00 11.75 -49.55
N LEU A 25 -43.83 10.73 -49.79
CA LEU A 25 -44.30 9.86 -48.71
C LEU A 25 -43.17 9.07 -48.06
N VAL A 26 -42.22 8.55 -48.84
CA VAL A 26 -41.03 7.87 -48.31
C VAL A 26 -40.16 8.85 -47.52
N ALA A 27 -39.93 10.06 -48.04
CA ALA A 27 -39.18 11.10 -47.34
C ALA A 27 -39.85 11.47 -46.00
N CYS A 28 -41.17 11.71 -46.00
CA CYS A 28 -41.94 11.97 -44.78
C CYS A 28 -41.93 10.80 -43.80
N LEU A 29 -41.94 9.55 -44.28
CA LEU A 29 -41.85 8.36 -43.44
C LEU A 29 -40.48 8.27 -42.75
N THR A 30 -39.42 8.63 -43.47
CA THR A 30 -38.06 8.67 -42.91
C THR A 30 -37.81 9.83 -41.95
N THR A 31 -38.46 10.98 -42.14
CA THR A 31 -38.23 12.19 -41.33
C THR A 31 -39.20 12.35 -40.16
N LEU A 32 -40.49 12.08 -40.36
CA LEU A 32 -41.54 12.35 -39.36
C LEU A 32 -41.89 11.14 -38.49
N ARG A 33 -41.50 9.91 -38.89
CA ARG A 33 -41.59 8.67 -38.11
C ARG A 33 -42.98 8.36 -37.50
N GLN A 34 -44.07 8.83 -38.11
CA GLN A 34 -45.44 8.55 -37.67
C GLN A 34 -46.06 7.38 -38.44
N THR A 35 -46.76 6.49 -37.74
CA THR A 35 -47.48 5.32 -38.30
C THR A 35 -48.53 5.70 -39.34
N GLY A 36 -49.06 6.92 -39.29
CA GLY A 36 -50.00 7.44 -40.29
C GLY A 36 -49.44 7.46 -41.72
N TYR A 37 -48.14 7.66 -41.89
CA TYR A 37 -47.51 7.65 -43.23
C TYR A 37 -47.36 6.24 -43.80
N GLU A 38 -47.31 5.19 -42.96
CA GLU A 38 -47.34 3.80 -43.44
C GLU A 38 -48.69 3.50 -44.09
N PHE A 39 -49.79 3.86 -43.41
CA PHE A 39 -51.14 3.76 -43.99
C PHE A 39 -51.32 4.68 -45.20
N GLY A 40 -50.71 5.87 -45.17
CA GLY A 40 -50.67 6.79 -46.31
C GLY A 40 -49.99 6.19 -47.54
N LEU A 41 -48.85 5.49 -47.36
CA LEU A 41 -48.13 4.83 -48.45
C LEU A 41 -48.92 3.63 -49.02
N LEU A 42 -49.55 2.84 -48.15
CA LEU A 42 -50.43 1.73 -48.56
C LEU A 42 -51.68 2.25 -49.29
N GLY A 43 -52.31 3.28 -48.75
CA GLY A 43 -53.47 3.95 -49.35
C GLY A 43 -53.12 4.59 -50.70
N TRP A 44 -51.97 5.26 -50.80
CA TRP A 44 -51.45 5.81 -52.06
C TRP A 44 -51.17 4.71 -53.10
N GLY A 45 -50.57 3.60 -52.67
CA GLY A 45 -50.37 2.43 -53.51
C GLY A 45 -51.68 1.85 -54.04
N LEU A 46 -52.67 1.66 -53.16
CA LEU A 46 -54.03 1.22 -53.52
C LEU A 46 -54.68 2.20 -54.49
N LEU A 47 -54.57 3.50 -54.25
CA LEU A 47 -55.15 4.53 -55.10
C LEU A 47 -54.54 4.52 -56.50
N GLN A 48 -53.22 4.31 -56.62
CA GLN A 48 -52.57 4.13 -57.92
C GLN A 48 -52.99 2.84 -58.65
N VAL A 49 -53.20 1.75 -57.90
CA VAL A 49 -53.71 0.48 -58.46
C VAL A 49 -55.15 0.62 -58.95
N VAL A 50 -56.03 1.22 -58.13
CA VAL A 50 -57.44 1.49 -58.47
C VAL A 50 -57.54 2.43 -59.66
N HIS A 51 -56.74 3.50 -59.69
CA HIS A 51 -56.68 4.44 -60.81
C HIS A 51 -56.17 3.78 -62.10
N GLY A 52 -55.12 2.95 -62.02
CA GLY A 52 -54.64 2.17 -63.15
C GLY A 52 -55.69 1.18 -63.68
N TRP A 53 -56.46 0.57 -62.77
CA TRP A 53 -57.56 -0.33 -63.12
C TRP A 53 -58.74 0.40 -63.79
N LEU A 54 -59.11 1.58 -63.30
CA LEU A 54 -60.13 2.45 -63.90
C LEU A 54 -59.73 2.94 -65.30
N LEU A 55 -58.47 3.31 -65.49
CA LEU A 55 -57.95 3.70 -66.79
C LEU A 55 -57.94 2.54 -67.79
N ALA A 56 -57.64 1.33 -67.34
CA ALA A 56 -57.67 0.13 -68.18
C ALA A 56 -59.10 -0.29 -68.61
N ARG A 57 -60.15 0.21 -67.94
CA ARG A 57 -61.56 -0.10 -68.29
C ARG A 57 -62.10 0.70 -69.48
N ARG A 58 -61.46 1.81 -69.90
CA ARG A 58 -62.00 2.74 -70.91
C ARG A 58 -61.52 2.52 -72.36
N GLN A 59 -60.71 1.50 -72.66
CA GLN A 59 -60.32 1.18 -74.04
C GLN A 59 -61.01 -0.12 -74.55
N PRO A 60 -61.63 -0.10 -75.74
CA PRO A 60 -62.22 -1.30 -76.33
C PRO A 60 -61.13 -2.26 -76.78
N GLN A 61 -61.06 -3.38 -76.07
CA GLN A 61 -60.50 -4.68 -76.42
C GLN A 61 -59.32 -4.73 -77.42
N ARG A 62 -58.10 -4.77 -76.87
CA ARG A 62 -57.18 -5.88 -77.20
C ARG A 62 -56.90 -6.64 -75.91
N ALA A 63 -57.03 -7.96 -75.98
CA ALA A 63 -56.86 -8.89 -74.87
C ALA A 63 -55.47 -8.74 -74.21
N VAL A 64 -55.35 -7.80 -73.27
CA VAL A 64 -54.27 -7.79 -72.28
C VAL A 64 -54.54 -8.99 -71.38
N ARG A 65 -53.81 -10.08 -71.67
CA ARG A 65 -54.01 -11.43 -71.11
C ARG A 65 -54.22 -11.37 -69.61
N VAL A 66 -55.24 -12.06 -69.09
CA VAL A 66 -55.48 -12.31 -67.65
C VAL A 66 -54.18 -12.70 -66.90
N ARG A 67 -53.25 -13.37 -67.59
CA ARG A 67 -51.88 -13.66 -67.14
C ARG A 67 -51.09 -12.45 -66.65
N GLN A 68 -51.20 -11.27 -67.27
CA GLN A 68 -50.48 -10.07 -66.84
C GLN A 68 -51.03 -9.46 -65.54
N ARG A 69 -52.35 -9.56 -65.31
CA ARG A 69 -52.98 -9.10 -64.05
C ARG A 69 -52.66 -10.03 -62.89
N LEU A 70 -52.69 -11.35 -63.12
CA LEU A 70 -52.24 -12.35 -62.15
C LEU A 70 -50.74 -12.21 -61.84
N GLY A 71 -49.92 -11.91 -62.85
CA GLY A 71 -48.49 -11.64 -62.67
C GLY A 71 -48.23 -10.42 -61.78
N ALA A 72 -48.94 -9.31 -62.00
CA ALA A 72 -48.80 -8.12 -61.16
C ALA A 72 -49.24 -8.35 -59.70
N LEU A 73 -50.32 -9.13 -59.50
CA LEU A 73 -50.83 -9.46 -58.16
C LEU A 73 -49.89 -10.43 -57.43
N GLY A 74 -49.33 -11.41 -58.13
CA GLY A 74 -48.29 -12.30 -57.61
C GLY A 74 -47.03 -11.53 -57.19
N VAL A 75 -46.58 -10.57 -58.00
CA VAL A 75 -45.44 -9.70 -57.64
C VAL A 75 -45.76 -8.83 -56.42
N ALA A 76 -46.96 -8.26 -56.33
CA ALA A 76 -47.36 -7.47 -55.17
C ALA A 76 -47.43 -8.31 -53.89
N LEU A 77 -47.97 -9.53 -53.98
CA LEU A 77 -48.05 -10.48 -52.87
C LEU A 77 -46.65 -10.90 -52.40
N LEU A 78 -45.74 -11.20 -53.33
CA LEU A 78 -44.34 -11.53 -53.00
C LEU A 78 -43.64 -10.37 -52.26
N VAL A 79 -43.86 -9.13 -52.69
CA VAL A 79 -43.30 -7.95 -52.00
C VAL A 79 -43.88 -7.80 -50.60
N LEU A 80 -45.18 -7.99 -50.41
CA LEU A 80 -45.82 -7.91 -49.09
C LEU A 80 -45.38 -9.04 -48.16
N ILE A 81 -45.24 -10.26 -48.67
CA ILE A 81 -44.71 -11.40 -47.91
C ILE A 81 -43.26 -11.13 -47.50
N GLY A 82 -42.43 -10.60 -48.40
CA GLY A 82 -41.05 -10.20 -48.07
C GLY A 82 -40.98 -9.16 -46.96
N LEU A 83 -41.83 -8.13 -47.00
CA LEU A 83 -41.93 -7.11 -45.94
C LEU A 83 -42.43 -7.68 -44.61
N ALA A 84 -43.41 -8.59 -44.65
CA ALA A 84 -43.94 -9.24 -43.46
C ALA A 84 -42.89 -10.16 -42.82
N PHE A 85 -42.14 -10.91 -43.63
CA PHE A 85 -41.05 -11.77 -43.17
C PHE A 85 -39.93 -10.96 -42.54
N GLU A 86 -39.50 -9.86 -43.17
CA GLU A 86 -38.52 -8.93 -42.60
C GLU A 86 -38.98 -8.34 -41.26
N ARG A 87 -40.24 -7.93 -41.13
CA ARG A 87 -40.77 -7.43 -39.84
C ARG A 87 -40.78 -8.52 -38.77
N TYR A 88 -41.16 -9.75 -39.13
CA TYR A 88 -41.16 -10.88 -38.21
C TYR A 88 -39.73 -11.24 -37.75
N ASP A 89 -38.77 -11.26 -38.66
CA ASP A 89 -37.37 -11.59 -38.31
C ASP A 89 -36.74 -10.51 -37.43
N VAL A 90 -37.01 -9.22 -37.70
CA VAL A 90 -36.57 -8.12 -36.80
C VAL A 90 -37.17 -8.26 -35.41
N GLN A 91 -38.46 -8.60 -35.30
CA GLN A 91 -39.09 -8.79 -34.00
C GLN A 91 -38.43 -9.94 -33.22
N ARG A 92 -38.14 -11.05 -33.90
CA ARG A 92 -37.47 -12.20 -33.29
C ARG A 92 -36.06 -11.85 -32.79
N ILE A 93 -35.28 -11.11 -33.58
CA ILE A 93 -33.94 -10.66 -33.20
C ILE A 93 -34.01 -9.70 -32.00
N ASP A 94 -34.98 -8.79 -31.98
CA ASP A 94 -35.19 -7.83 -30.88
C ASP A 94 -35.60 -8.55 -29.58
N GLU A 95 -36.49 -9.54 -29.65
CA GLU A 95 -36.87 -10.39 -28.51
C GLU A 95 -35.67 -11.17 -27.96
N GLN A 96 -34.82 -11.71 -28.84
CA GLN A 96 -33.57 -12.38 -28.44
C GLN A 96 -32.59 -11.42 -27.76
N ALA A 97 -32.42 -10.21 -28.30
CA ALA A 97 -31.56 -9.19 -27.71
C ALA A 97 -32.08 -8.74 -26.33
N ILE A 98 -33.39 -8.54 -26.18
CA ILE A 98 -34.02 -8.19 -24.90
C ILE A 98 -33.84 -9.32 -23.89
N ALA A 99 -34.11 -10.57 -24.28
CA ALA A 99 -33.94 -11.73 -23.41
C ALA A 99 -32.47 -11.89 -22.97
N ALA A 100 -31.52 -11.73 -23.89
CA ALA A 100 -30.09 -11.75 -23.58
C ALA A 100 -29.71 -10.63 -22.60
N ARG A 101 -30.19 -9.41 -22.82
CA ARG A 101 -29.99 -8.28 -21.91
C ARG A 101 -30.59 -8.54 -20.52
N GLU A 102 -31.81 -9.05 -20.45
CA GLU A 102 -32.47 -9.41 -19.19
C GLU A 102 -31.79 -10.58 -18.46
N ALA A 103 -31.03 -11.41 -19.19
CA ALA A 103 -30.17 -12.45 -18.63
C ALA A 103 -28.74 -11.96 -18.30
N GLY A 104 -28.40 -10.70 -18.64
CA GLY A 104 -27.04 -10.17 -18.52
C GLY A 104 -26.04 -10.88 -19.44
N ASP A 105 -26.48 -11.36 -20.61
CA ASP A 105 -25.68 -12.08 -21.58
C ASP A 105 -25.20 -11.16 -22.72
N CYS A 106 -24.12 -10.41 -22.45
CA CYS A 106 -23.52 -9.52 -23.45
C CYS A 106 -23.06 -10.22 -24.74
N PRO A 107 -22.45 -11.43 -24.70
CA PRO A 107 -22.24 -12.24 -25.89
C PRO A 107 -23.52 -12.48 -26.70
N GLY A 108 -24.64 -12.81 -26.04
CA GLY A 108 -25.95 -12.98 -26.66
C GLY A 108 -26.48 -11.70 -27.33
N VAL A 109 -26.33 -10.55 -26.68
CA VAL A 109 -26.73 -9.24 -27.25
C VAL A 109 -25.92 -8.90 -28.51
N ARG A 110 -24.60 -9.15 -28.51
CA ARG A 110 -23.74 -8.95 -29.69
C ARG A 110 -24.08 -9.92 -30.81
N ALA A 111 -24.38 -11.19 -30.47
CA ALA A 111 -24.79 -12.19 -31.45
C ALA A 111 -26.12 -11.79 -32.13
N ALA A 112 -27.08 -11.27 -31.37
CA ALA A 112 -28.33 -10.74 -31.92
C ALA A 112 -28.06 -9.56 -32.89
N GLN A 113 -27.21 -8.60 -32.50
CA GLN A 113 -26.83 -7.48 -33.36
C GLN A 113 -26.17 -7.92 -34.67
N ALA A 114 -25.29 -8.93 -34.61
CA ALA A 114 -24.58 -9.45 -35.78
C ALA A 114 -25.50 -10.06 -36.83
N THR A 115 -26.74 -10.40 -36.46
CA THR A 115 -27.76 -10.93 -37.37
C THR A 115 -28.40 -9.83 -38.23
N TYR A 116 -28.27 -8.55 -37.86
CA TYR A 116 -28.85 -7.44 -38.63
C TYR A 116 -28.12 -7.21 -39.96
N THR A 117 -28.85 -7.45 -41.05
CA THR A 117 -28.46 -7.07 -42.42
C THR A 117 -28.77 -5.60 -42.74
N LEU A 118 -28.28 -5.11 -43.90
CA LEU A 118 -28.57 -3.76 -44.42
C LEU A 118 -30.08 -3.52 -44.58
N GLY A 119 -30.84 -4.54 -45.01
CA GLY A 119 -32.29 -4.48 -45.19
C GLY A 119 -33.03 -4.14 -43.89
N HIS A 120 -32.63 -4.80 -42.79
CA HIS A 120 -33.18 -4.53 -41.46
C HIS A 120 -32.92 -3.09 -40.99
N ARG A 121 -31.73 -2.54 -41.27
CA ARG A 121 -31.38 -1.17 -40.88
C ARG A 121 -32.19 -0.11 -41.62
N ILE A 122 -32.50 -0.35 -42.89
CA ILE A 122 -33.32 0.56 -43.70
C ILE A 122 -34.80 0.42 -43.32
N GLY A 123 -35.30 -0.81 -43.15
CA GLY A 123 -36.70 -1.10 -42.90
C GLY A 123 -37.18 -0.84 -41.47
N ASN A 124 -36.29 -0.94 -40.47
CA ASN A 124 -36.64 -0.88 -39.04
C ASN A 124 -35.58 -0.16 -38.17
N GLY A 125 -35.13 1.01 -38.62
CA GLY A 125 -34.08 1.81 -37.96
C GLY A 125 -34.22 2.03 -36.44
N PRO A 126 -35.41 2.32 -35.87
CA PRO A 126 -35.53 2.54 -34.43
C PRO A 126 -35.17 1.33 -33.55
N ARG A 127 -35.43 0.11 -34.03
CA ARG A 127 -35.12 -1.13 -33.28
C ARG A 127 -33.64 -1.47 -33.38
N THR A 128 -33.03 -1.32 -34.55
CA THR A 128 -31.59 -1.56 -34.73
C THR A 128 -30.75 -0.60 -33.88
N VAL A 129 -31.13 0.68 -33.82
CA VAL A 129 -30.47 1.69 -32.96
C VAL A 129 -30.55 1.32 -31.47
N ARG A 130 -31.66 0.71 -31.02
CA ARG A 130 -31.79 0.27 -29.62
C ARG A 130 -30.79 -0.84 -29.29
N VAL A 131 -30.73 -1.88 -30.12
CA VAL A 131 -29.80 -3.01 -29.90
C VAL A 131 -28.34 -2.55 -30.02
N GLU A 132 -28.03 -1.63 -30.94
CA GLU A 132 -26.70 -0.99 -31.00
C GLU A 132 -26.35 -0.25 -29.69
N GLY A 133 -27.32 0.41 -29.06
CA GLY A 133 -27.16 1.02 -27.74
C GLY A 133 -26.93 0.00 -26.61
N ASP A 134 -27.57 -1.17 -26.67
CA ASP A 134 -27.34 -2.25 -25.73
C ASP A 134 -25.94 -2.85 -25.89
N VAL A 135 -25.44 -3.00 -27.13
CA VAL A 135 -24.06 -3.43 -27.41
C VAL A 135 -23.04 -2.43 -26.88
N ALA A 136 -23.24 -1.13 -27.11
CA ALA A 136 -22.38 -0.09 -26.55
C ALA A 136 -22.40 -0.07 -25.02
N THR A 137 -23.48 -0.53 -24.40
CA THR A 137 -23.58 -0.71 -22.95
C THR A 137 -22.80 -1.93 -22.48
N CYS A 138 -22.89 -3.05 -23.20
CA CYS A 138 -22.05 -4.22 -22.98
C CYS A 138 -20.55 -3.89 -23.12
N ASP A 139 -20.15 -3.12 -24.13
CA ASP A 139 -18.77 -2.63 -24.28
C ASP A 139 -18.28 -1.80 -23.10
N ARG A 140 -19.17 -1.05 -22.45
CA ARG A 140 -18.83 -0.29 -21.23
C ARG A 140 -18.65 -1.20 -20.02
N ILE A 141 -19.50 -2.22 -19.89
CA ILE A 141 -19.41 -3.22 -18.81
C ILE A 141 -18.13 -4.05 -18.97
N ASP A 142 -17.82 -4.52 -20.17
CA ASP A 142 -16.60 -5.31 -20.44
C ASP A 142 -15.35 -4.50 -20.13
N ARG A 143 -15.30 -3.23 -20.55
CA ARG A 143 -14.19 -2.32 -20.20
C ARG A 143 -14.06 -2.11 -18.68
N ALA A 144 -15.17 -1.95 -17.98
CA ALA A 144 -15.14 -1.84 -16.52
C ALA A 144 -14.64 -3.14 -15.86
N ALA A 145 -15.07 -4.30 -16.35
CA ALA A 145 -14.58 -5.60 -15.88
C ALA A 145 -13.08 -5.79 -16.16
N ASP A 146 -12.59 -5.34 -17.32
CA ASP A 146 -11.16 -5.34 -17.66
C ASP A 146 -10.35 -4.43 -16.75
N GLN A 147 -10.87 -3.25 -16.40
CA GLN A 147 -10.25 -2.36 -15.42
C GLN A 147 -10.16 -3.06 -14.05
N LEU A 148 -11.23 -3.70 -13.58
CA LEU A 148 -11.22 -4.44 -12.31
C LEU A 148 -10.21 -5.60 -12.33
N ARG A 149 -10.16 -6.35 -13.43
CA ARG A 149 -9.23 -7.48 -13.61
C ARG A 149 -7.77 -7.03 -13.64
N THR A 150 -7.50 -5.87 -14.22
CA THR A 150 -6.16 -5.28 -14.26
C THR A 150 -5.76 -4.71 -12.90
N ALA A 151 -6.72 -4.10 -12.19
CA ALA A 151 -6.45 -3.41 -10.94
C ALA A 151 -6.26 -4.35 -9.74
N ALA A 152 -7.07 -5.41 -9.64
CA ALA A 152 -7.09 -6.28 -8.47
C ALA A 152 -5.74 -6.96 -8.15
N PRO A 153 -4.97 -7.50 -9.12
CA PRO A 153 -3.67 -8.11 -8.85
C PRO A 153 -2.62 -7.16 -8.27
N PHE A 154 -2.73 -5.86 -8.56
CA PHE A 154 -1.75 -4.85 -8.11
C PHE A 154 -2.30 -3.95 -7.00
N ALA A 155 -3.50 -4.22 -6.52
CA ALA A 155 -4.22 -3.38 -5.57
C ALA A 155 -4.30 -1.90 -6.00
N ASP A 156 -4.49 -1.64 -7.29
CA ASP A 156 -4.68 -0.29 -7.81
C ASP A 156 -6.08 0.21 -7.43
N LEU A 157 -6.15 0.90 -6.29
CA LEU A 157 -7.41 1.42 -5.76
C LEU A 157 -8.07 2.47 -6.67
N GLY A 158 -7.27 3.19 -7.47
CA GLY A 158 -7.77 4.18 -8.42
C GLY A 158 -8.49 3.53 -9.59
N LEU A 159 -7.88 2.50 -10.19
CA LEU A 159 -8.52 1.72 -11.25
C LEU A 159 -9.70 0.88 -10.75
N LEU A 160 -9.63 0.34 -9.53
CA LEU A 160 -10.77 -0.33 -8.90
C LEU A 160 -11.95 0.65 -8.75
N GLN A 161 -11.70 1.85 -8.20
CA GLN A 161 -12.72 2.87 -8.06
C GLN A 161 -13.32 3.26 -9.42
N ALA A 162 -12.48 3.53 -10.43
CA ALA A 162 -12.94 3.88 -11.78
C ALA A 162 -13.80 2.76 -12.41
N GLY A 163 -13.42 1.49 -12.22
CA GLY A 163 -14.21 0.35 -12.69
C GLY A 163 -15.60 0.29 -12.04
N PHE A 164 -15.69 0.46 -10.72
CA PHE A 164 -16.97 0.51 -10.02
C PHE A 164 -17.81 1.75 -10.38
N GLU A 165 -17.19 2.91 -10.59
CA GLU A 165 -17.87 4.13 -11.05
C GLU A 165 -18.44 3.97 -12.47
N ASN A 166 -17.70 3.32 -13.38
CA ASN A 166 -18.19 2.99 -14.71
C ASN A 166 -19.39 2.04 -14.66
N LEU A 167 -19.34 1.01 -13.81
CA LEU A 167 -20.48 0.13 -13.58
C LEU A 167 -21.68 0.87 -12.98
N ALA A 168 -21.44 1.82 -12.06
CA ALA A 168 -22.50 2.67 -11.51
C ALA A 168 -23.16 3.55 -12.59
N GLY A 169 -22.37 4.11 -13.50
CA GLY A 169 -22.88 4.88 -14.64
C GLY A 169 -23.73 4.04 -15.60
N VAL A 170 -23.43 2.75 -15.77
CA VAL A 170 -24.27 1.82 -16.52
C VAL A 170 -25.53 1.46 -15.74
N LEU A 171 -25.42 1.21 -14.43
CA LEU A 171 -26.52 0.85 -13.56
C LEU A 171 -27.60 1.95 -13.46
N ALA A 172 -27.22 3.22 -13.64
CA ALA A 172 -28.15 4.34 -13.71
C ALA A 172 -29.11 4.27 -14.92
N GLN A 173 -28.81 3.43 -15.92
CA GLN A 173 -29.69 3.22 -17.08
C GLN A 173 -30.76 2.17 -16.76
N PRO A 174 -32.02 2.36 -17.21
CA PRO A 174 -33.10 1.42 -16.94
C PRO A 174 -32.80 0.00 -17.46
N GLY A 175 -33.03 -1.01 -16.61
CA GLY A 175 -32.94 -2.43 -16.99
C GLY A 175 -31.55 -3.05 -16.94
N GLN A 176 -30.52 -2.36 -16.42
CA GLN A 176 -29.13 -2.86 -16.42
C GLN A 176 -28.69 -3.60 -15.15
N THR A 177 -29.56 -3.74 -14.14
CA THR A 177 -29.20 -4.32 -12.83
C THR A 177 -28.61 -5.73 -12.92
N ARG A 178 -29.19 -6.62 -13.73
CA ARG A 178 -28.69 -8.00 -13.88
C ARG A 178 -27.37 -8.06 -14.64
N THR A 179 -27.22 -7.26 -15.70
CA THR A 179 -25.99 -7.19 -16.51
C THR A 179 -24.82 -6.70 -15.66
N VAL A 180 -25.02 -5.64 -14.89
CA VAL A 180 -24.01 -5.11 -13.94
C VAL A 180 -23.74 -6.13 -12.83
N GLY A 181 -24.79 -6.74 -12.26
CA GLY A 181 -24.64 -7.76 -11.21
C GLY A 181 -23.79 -8.96 -11.65
N LYS A 182 -23.90 -9.41 -12.90
CA LYS A 182 -23.07 -10.49 -13.45
C LYS A 182 -21.61 -10.09 -13.60
N ALA A 183 -21.32 -8.84 -13.96
CA ALA A 183 -19.94 -8.35 -14.01
C ALA A 183 -19.33 -8.25 -12.60
N VAL A 184 -20.10 -7.73 -11.64
CA VAL A 184 -19.67 -7.64 -10.22
C VAL A 184 -19.46 -9.02 -9.62
N SER A 185 -20.29 -10.02 -9.95
CA SER A 185 -20.16 -11.37 -9.39
C SER A 185 -18.90 -12.12 -9.85
N GLN A 186 -18.22 -11.63 -10.89
CA GLN A 186 -16.92 -12.15 -11.34
C GLN A 186 -15.73 -11.54 -10.56
N PHE A 187 -15.91 -10.35 -9.96
CA PHE A 187 -14.88 -9.67 -9.17
C PHE A 187 -14.22 -10.52 -8.07
N PRO A 188 -14.95 -11.37 -7.30
CA PRO A 188 -14.34 -12.24 -6.30
C PRO A 188 -13.24 -13.14 -6.88
N GLY A 189 -13.41 -13.62 -8.12
CA GLY A 189 -12.43 -14.46 -8.82
C GLY A 189 -11.19 -13.70 -9.30
N MET A 190 -11.21 -12.37 -9.27
CA MET A 190 -10.10 -11.50 -9.67
C MET A 190 -9.21 -11.11 -8.48
N LEU A 191 -9.66 -11.37 -7.24
CA LEU A 191 -8.93 -10.97 -6.04
C LEU A 191 -7.64 -11.80 -5.85
N PRO A 192 -6.53 -11.17 -5.43
CA PRO A 192 -5.24 -11.85 -5.26
C PRO A 192 -5.20 -12.64 -3.95
N VAL A 193 -6.02 -13.69 -3.82
CA VAL A 193 -6.16 -14.50 -2.60
C VAL A 193 -4.84 -15.18 -2.16
N LYS A 194 -3.90 -15.38 -3.09
CA LYS A 194 -2.57 -15.95 -2.84
C LYS A 194 -1.54 -14.94 -2.38
N GLU A 195 -1.86 -13.65 -2.44
CA GLU A 195 -0.98 -12.56 -2.00
C GLU A 195 -1.66 -11.78 -0.87
N PRO A 196 -1.58 -12.27 0.38
CA PRO A 196 -2.27 -11.71 1.53
C PRO A 196 -2.02 -10.20 1.72
N CYS A 197 -0.78 -9.75 1.52
CA CYS A 197 -0.42 -8.34 1.69
C CYS A 197 -0.99 -7.44 0.60
N THR A 198 -1.03 -7.90 -0.65
CA THR A 198 -1.65 -7.16 -1.76
C THR A 198 -3.17 -7.05 -1.57
N MET A 199 -3.79 -8.07 -0.99
CA MET A 199 -5.24 -8.10 -0.75
C MET A 199 -5.71 -7.10 0.33
N MET A 200 -4.87 -6.78 1.31
CA MET A 200 -5.20 -5.90 2.44
C MET A 200 -5.78 -4.52 2.06
N PRO A 201 -5.13 -3.71 1.20
CA PRO A 201 -5.69 -2.43 0.77
C PRO A 201 -7.05 -2.57 0.08
N ILE A 202 -7.26 -3.64 -0.70
CA ILE A 202 -8.54 -3.91 -1.38
C ILE A 202 -9.64 -4.19 -0.34
N MET A 203 -9.38 -5.05 0.65
CA MET A 203 -10.34 -5.34 1.72
C MET A 203 -10.67 -4.08 2.53
N SER A 204 -9.65 -3.28 2.84
CA SER A 204 -9.86 -2.00 3.54
C SER A 204 -10.73 -1.05 2.71
N TRP A 205 -10.46 -0.93 1.41
CA TRP A 205 -11.23 -0.08 0.50
C TRP A 205 -12.69 -0.54 0.42
N LEU A 206 -12.96 -1.84 0.18
CA LEU A 206 -14.30 -2.41 0.15
C LEU A 206 -15.08 -2.12 1.45
N ARG A 207 -14.42 -2.25 2.59
CA ARG A 207 -15.00 -2.00 3.91
C ARG A 207 -15.38 -0.53 4.13
N THR A 208 -14.58 0.40 3.63
CA THR A 208 -14.78 1.85 3.84
C THR A 208 -15.62 2.50 2.75
N ARG A 209 -15.86 1.82 1.63
CA ARG A 209 -16.64 2.34 0.51
C ARG A 209 -18.07 2.64 0.98
N LYS A 210 -18.58 3.81 0.62
CA LYS A 210 -19.96 4.21 0.93
C LYS A 210 -20.94 3.24 0.27
N PRO A 211 -21.86 2.62 1.03
CA PRO A 211 -22.89 1.76 0.45
C PRO A 211 -23.75 2.53 -0.54
N THR A 212 -24.08 1.89 -1.65
CA THR A 212 -24.94 2.43 -2.71
C THR A 212 -26.37 1.90 -2.63
N GLY A 213 -26.60 0.81 -1.89
CA GLY A 213 -27.87 0.10 -1.84
C GLY A 213 -28.17 -0.69 -3.10
N THR A 214 -27.13 -1.04 -3.89
CA THR A 214 -27.26 -1.70 -5.19
C THR A 214 -26.41 -2.97 -5.27
N VAL A 215 -26.50 -3.69 -6.39
CA VAL A 215 -25.67 -4.87 -6.70
C VAL A 215 -24.16 -4.58 -6.64
N LEU A 216 -23.74 -3.31 -6.70
CA LEU A 216 -22.33 -2.93 -6.54
C LEU A 216 -21.81 -3.19 -5.13
N ASP A 217 -22.69 -3.36 -4.13
CA ASP A 217 -22.31 -3.57 -2.73
C ASP A 217 -22.07 -5.05 -2.39
N ASP A 218 -22.43 -5.99 -3.27
CA ASP A 218 -22.26 -7.43 -3.08
C ASP A 218 -20.82 -7.83 -2.68
N PRO A 219 -19.74 -7.24 -3.28
CA PRO A 219 -18.37 -7.56 -2.89
C PRO A 219 -18.02 -7.20 -1.44
N ASN A 220 -18.74 -6.27 -0.79
CA ASN A 220 -18.49 -5.90 0.60
C ASN A 220 -18.74 -7.09 1.55
N ALA A 221 -19.63 -8.03 1.17
CA ALA A 221 -19.90 -9.24 1.94
C ALA A 221 -18.71 -10.23 1.97
N LEU A 222 -17.71 -10.04 1.11
CA LEU A 222 -16.49 -10.84 1.10
C LEU A 222 -15.47 -10.43 2.16
N VAL A 223 -15.49 -9.16 2.57
CA VAL A 223 -14.54 -8.60 3.54
C VAL A 223 -14.42 -9.48 4.80
N PRO A 224 -15.50 -9.80 5.53
CA PRO A 224 -15.39 -10.65 6.72
C PRO A 224 -14.97 -12.11 6.43
N LYS A 225 -15.05 -12.57 5.18
CA LYS A 225 -14.65 -13.93 4.78
C LYS A 225 -13.17 -14.03 4.39
N LEU A 226 -12.62 -12.95 3.82
CA LEU A 226 -11.29 -12.94 3.22
C LEU A 226 -10.26 -12.16 4.06
N GLU A 227 -10.67 -11.08 4.70
CA GLU A 227 -9.78 -10.20 5.46
C GLU A 227 -9.04 -10.90 6.61
N PRO A 228 -9.65 -11.82 7.39
CA PRO A 228 -8.92 -12.53 8.44
C PRO A 228 -7.71 -13.32 7.92
N ASN A 229 -7.86 -14.00 6.79
CA ASN A 229 -6.77 -14.74 6.15
C ASN A 229 -5.72 -13.80 5.54
N ALA A 230 -6.14 -12.69 4.92
CA ALA A 230 -5.24 -11.69 4.37
C ALA A 230 -4.37 -11.03 5.45
N LEU A 231 -4.99 -10.61 6.57
CA LEU A 231 -4.30 -10.04 7.73
C LEU A 231 -3.29 -11.03 8.31
N PHE A 232 -3.72 -12.27 8.55
CA PHE A 232 -2.86 -13.30 9.14
C PHE A 232 -1.69 -13.66 8.22
N GLY A 233 -1.96 -13.95 6.94
CA GLY A 233 -0.91 -14.29 5.98
C GLY A 233 0.07 -13.15 5.74
N CYS A 234 -0.39 -11.90 5.74
CA CYS A 234 0.51 -10.76 5.61
C CYS A 234 1.35 -10.53 6.88
N ALA A 235 0.78 -10.76 8.07
CA ALA A 235 1.52 -10.72 9.31
C ALA A 235 2.63 -11.80 9.34
N ASP A 236 2.31 -13.03 8.94
CA ASP A 236 3.27 -14.13 8.82
C ASP A 236 4.39 -13.80 7.81
N ALA A 237 4.07 -13.19 6.67
CA ALA A 237 5.06 -12.75 5.69
C ALA A 237 5.99 -11.66 6.25
N ASN A 238 5.47 -10.69 7.02
CA ASN A 238 6.30 -9.70 7.70
C ASN A 238 7.19 -10.35 8.76
N ALA A 239 6.64 -11.29 9.55
CA ALA A 239 7.40 -12.03 10.56
C ALA A 239 8.53 -12.87 9.94
N ALA A 240 8.27 -13.52 8.80
CA ALA A 240 9.28 -14.28 8.05
C ALA A 240 10.45 -13.41 7.57
N ASN A 241 10.18 -12.13 7.27
CA ASN A 241 11.19 -11.14 6.88
C ASN A 241 11.77 -10.36 8.08
N ALA A 242 11.56 -10.83 9.31
CA ALA A 242 11.96 -10.15 10.55
C ALA A 242 11.43 -8.71 10.73
N ALA A 243 10.40 -8.33 9.97
CA ALA A 243 9.67 -7.07 10.11
C ALA A 243 8.66 -7.17 11.27
N TRP A 244 9.18 -7.46 12.48
CA TRP A 244 8.38 -7.76 13.67
C TRP A 244 7.41 -6.64 14.09
N PRO A 245 7.76 -5.34 14.03
CA PRO A 245 6.81 -4.28 14.35
C PRO A 245 5.58 -4.26 13.43
N GLN A 246 5.80 -4.46 12.12
CA GLN A 246 4.73 -4.51 11.13
C GLN A 246 3.87 -5.77 11.33
N ALA A 247 4.49 -6.93 11.52
CA ALA A 247 3.80 -8.18 11.82
C ALA A 247 2.92 -8.08 13.08
N GLN A 248 3.47 -7.51 14.16
CA GLN A 248 2.75 -7.30 15.43
C GLN A 248 1.50 -6.43 15.22
N ASN A 249 1.62 -5.32 14.49
CA ASN A 249 0.50 -4.43 14.22
C ASN A 249 -0.63 -5.15 13.45
N LEU A 250 -0.28 -5.98 12.47
CA LEU A 250 -1.24 -6.77 11.69
C LEU A 250 -1.91 -7.84 12.55
N TYR A 251 -1.16 -8.60 13.36
CA TYR A 251 -1.76 -9.57 14.29
C TYR A 251 -2.69 -8.91 15.31
N ARG A 252 -2.32 -7.75 15.88
CA ARG A 252 -3.18 -6.99 16.79
C ARG A 252 -4.45 -6.51 16.10
N THR A 253 -4.33 -5.99 14.88
CA THR A 253 -5.48 -5.57 14.06
C THR A 253 -6.45 -6.73 13.82
N LEU A 254 -5.92 -7.92 13.47
CA LEU A 254 -6.71 -9.14 13.30
C LEU A 254 -7.42 -9.56 14.59
N ALA A 255 -6.70 -9.62 15.71
CA ALA A 255 -7.25 -10.00 17.00
C ALA A 255 -8.34 -9.04 17.49
N ALA A 256 -8.18 -7.73 17.21
CA ALA A 256 -9.15 -6.71 17.58
C ALA A 256 -10.39 -6.70 16.67
N ARG A 257 -10.21 -6.82 15.36
CA ARG A 257 -11.31 -6.72 14.38
C ARG A 257 -12.10 -8.01 14.24
N TYR A 258 -11.45 -9.17 14.34
CA TYR A 258 -12.06 -10.49 14.14
C TYR A 258 -11.78 -11.44 15.32
N PRO A 259 -12.18 -11.09 16.56
CA PRO A 259 -11.75 -11.79 17.77
C PRO A 259 -12.20 -13.27 17.85
N ARG A 260 -13.20 -13.67 17.06
CA ARG A 260 -13.74 -15.04 17.00
C ARG A 260 -13.23 -15.86 15.80
N SER A 261 -12.39 -15.28 14.95
CA SER A 261 -11.80 -16.02 13.81
C SER A 261 -10.72 -16.98 14.31
N GLU A 262 -10.56 -18.14 13.64
CA GLU A 262 -9.48 -19.09 13.93
C GLU A 262 -8.10 -18.43 13.79
N GLN A 263 -7.97 -17.55 12.79
CA GLN A 263 -6.78 -16.76 12.52
C GLN A 263 -6.44 -15.84 13.69
N ALA A 264 -7.43 -15.24 14.35
CA ALA A 264 -7.20 -14.39 15.52
C ALA A 264 -6.66 -15.19 16.73
N ILE A 265 -7.07 -16.45 16.90
CA ILE A 265 -6.51 -17.32 17.95
C ILE A 265 -5.01 -17.53 17.71
N ARG A 266 -4.62 -17.84 16.48
CA ARG A 266 -3.21 -18.00 16.08
C ARG A 266 -2.44 -16.68 16.14
N ALA A 267 -3.07 -15.57 15.78
CA ALA A 267 -2.47 -14.24 15.80
C ALA A 267 -2.00 -13.84 17.19
N ARG A 268 -2.68 -14.25 18.27
CA ARG A 268 -2.25 -13.97 19.65
C ARG A 268 -0.87 -14.56 19.97
N ALA A 269 -0.59 -15.78 19.50
CA ALA A 269 0.74 -16.36 19.61
C ALA A 269 1.77 -15.58 18.76
N GLY A 270 1.37 -15.11 17.58
CA GLY A 270 2.17 -14.23 16.73
C GLY A 270 2.51 -12.88 17.39
N ILE A 271 1.57 -12.29 18.15
CA ILE A 271 1.80 -11.05 18.93
C ILE A 271 2.90 -11.29 19.96
N GLN A 272 2.81 -12.37 20.75
CA GLN A 272 3.81 -12.66 21.77
C GLN A 272 5.18 -12.90 21.13
N LYS A 273 5.23 -13.71 20.06
CA LYS A 273 6.48 -13.96 19.33
C LYS A 273 7.12 -12.68 18.80
N ALA A 274 6.30 -11.75 18.28
CA ALA A 274 6.79 -10.47 17.81
C ALA A 274 7.26 -9.57 18.96
N GLU A 275 6.60 -9.58 20.11
CA GLU A 275 7.05 -8.87 21.32
C GLU A 275 8.42 -9.37 21.78
N ASP A 276 8.59 -10.69 21.89
CA ASP A 276 9.86 -11.29 22.30
C ASP A 276 10.99 -10.93 21.31
N ALA A 277 10.73 -11.01 20.01
CA ALA A 277 11.71 -10.67 18.99
C ALA A 277 12.09 -9.18 18.99
N ILE A 278 11.13 -8.27 19.19
CA ILE A 278 11.38 -6.83 19.32
C ILE A 278 12.22 -6.56 20.58
N GLN A 279 11.90 -7.20 21.71
CA GLN A 279 12.68 -7.06 22.94
C GLN A 279 14.10 -7.57 22.76
N GLN A 280 14.29 -8.73 22.13
CA GLN A 280 15.63 -9.26 21.85
C GLN A 280 16.45 -8.31 20.98
N ALA A 281 15.88 -7.80 19.88
CA ALA A 281 16.57 -6.84 19.01
C ALA A 281 16.96 -5.55 19.76
N ALA A 282 16.10 -5.07 20.67
CA ALA A 282 16.41 -3.91 21.50
C ALA A 282 17.59 -4.20 22.46
N LEU A 283 17.64 -5.39 23.07
CA LEU A 283 18.74 -5.81 23.94
C LEU A 283 20.07 -5.94 23.17
N GLU A 284 20.03 -6.50 21.96
CA GLU A 284 21.20 -6.59 21.07
C GLU A 284 21.72 -5.20 20.67
N ALA A 285 20.80 -4.24 20.43
CA ALA A 285 21.16 -2.86 20.15
C ALA A 285 21.80 -2.15 21.37
N GLU A 286 21.27 -2.35 22.59
CA GLU A 286 21.87 -1.83 23.83
C GLU A 286 23.31 -2.34 23.99
N VAL A 287 23.49 -3.65 23.80
CA VAL A 287 24.78 -4.33 23.80
C VAL A 287 25.77 -3.70 22.81
N ALA A 288 25.36 -3.56 21.56
CA ALA A 288 26.23 -3.07 20.50
C ALA A 288 26.66 -1.62 20.78
N ARG A 289 25.71 -0.79 21.25
CA ARG A 289 25.97 0.60 21.64
C ARG A 289 26.97 0.70 22.79
N VAL A 290 26.79 -0.06 23.86
CA VAL A 290 27.71 -0.03 25.01
C VAL A 290 29.11 -0.49 24.60
N ARG A 291 29.23 -1.59 23.85
CA ARG A 291 30.53 -2.05 23.33
C ARG A 291 31.22 -0.98 22.48
N ALA A 292 30.49 -0.33 21.58
CA ALA A 292 31.05 0.73 20.74
C ALA A 292 31.52 1.94 21.57
N LEU A 293 30.73 2.36 22.55
CA LEU A 293 31.07 3.49 23.43
C LEU A 293 32.27 3.20 24.33
N VAL A 294 32.36 1.98 24.88
CA VAL A 294 33.50 1.54 25.71
C VAL A 294 34.77 1.46 24.85
N LYS A 295 34.71 0.80 23.68
CA LYS A 295 35.86 0.64 22.78
C LYS A 295 36.38 1.98 22.25
N SER A 296 35.50 2.94 21.99
CA SER A 296 35.88 4.28 21.52
C SER A 296 36.26 5.27 22.62
N GLY A 297 36.16 4.87 23.90
CA GLY A 297 36.39 5.77 25.04
C GLY A 297 35.30 6.84 25.24
N LYS A 298 34.21 6.80 24.48
CA LYS A 298 33.15 7.84 24.50
C LYS A 298 32.06 7.59 25.53
N TYR A 299 32.04 6.43 26.19
CA TYR A 299 31.01 6.12 27.18
C TYR A 299 30.89 7.20 28.27
N CYS A 300 32.01 7.73 28.75
CA CYS A 300 32.03 8.74 29.81
C CYS A 300 31.40 10.08 29.42
N ALA A 301 31.39 10.40 28.13
CA ALA A 301 30.72 11.60 27.60
C ALA A 301 29.23 11.35 27.35
N THR A 302 28.84 10.11 27.01
CA THR A 302 27.45 9.76 26.69
C THR A 302 27.10 8.38 27.25
N PRO A 303 26.85 8.28 28.57
CA PRO A 303 26.55 7.00 29.21
C PRO A 303 25.35 6.31 28.57
N ALA A 304 25.42 4.99 28.45
CA ALA A 304 24.37 4.17 27.85
C ALA A 304 23.98 3.04 28.79
N LYS A 305 22.68 2.82 28.95
CA LYS A 305 22.17 1.70 29.75
C LYS A 305 22.44 0.36 29.05
N LEU A 306 22.65 -0.68 29.85
CA LEU A 306 22.63 -2.08 29.44
C LEU A 306 21.72 -2.87 30.39
N SER A 307 20.46 -3.05 30.02
CA SER A 307 19.41 -3.55 30.91
C SER A 307 19.70 -4.95 31.49
N MET A 308 20.51 -5.75 30.80
CA MET A 308 20.93 -7.09 31.23
C MET A 308 22.15 -7.10 32.17
N ALA A 309 22.79 -5.95 32.41
CA ALA A 309 23.96 -5.89 33.26
C ALA A 309 23.64 -6.32 34.71
N PRO A 310 24.65 -6.86 35.44
CA PRO A 310 24.55 -7.13 36.86
C PRO A 310 24.05 -5.91 37.63
N ARG A 311 23.14 -6.13 38.58
CA ARG A 311 22.70 -5.07 39.50
C ARG A 311 23.83 -4.72 40.44
N VAL A 312 23.91 -3.45 40.83
CA VAL A 312 24.77 -3.02 41.94
C VAL A 312 24.25 -3.64 43.24
N ARG A 313 25.14 -4.21 44.04
CA ARG A 313 24.84 -4.89 45.31
C ARG A 313 25.70 -4.34 46.45
N HIS A 314 25.29 -4.62 47.68
CA HIS A 314 26.15 -4.46 48.85
C HIS A 314 27.44 -5.29 48.68
N GLY A 315 28.55 -4.76 49.17
CA GLY A 315 29.87 -5.35 48.99
C GLY A 315 30.49 -5.04 47.63
N GLN A 316 31.26 -5.98 47.11
CA GLN A 316 32.12 -5.77 45.94
C GLN A 316 31.36 -5.85 44.62
N ASN A 317 31.52 -4.82 43.78
CA ASN A 317 30.94 -4.71 42.46
C ASN A 317 32.04 -4.62 41.39
N ARG A 318 31.97 -5.47 40.37
CA ARG A 318 32.87 -5.37 39.22
C ARG A 318 32.58 -4.11 38.40
N ALA A 319 33.64 -3.47 37.94
CA ALA A 319 33.59 -2.24 37.16
C ALA A 319 34.45 -2.30 35.90
N VAL A 320 34.02 -1.60 34.86
CA VAL A 320 34.90 -1.19 33.75
C VAL A 320 35.49 0.18 34.10
N PHE A 321 36.82 0.29 34.07
CA PHE A 321 37.52 1.56 34.28
C PHE A 321 37.89 2.16 32.92
N LEU A 322 37.54 3.43 32.71
CA LEU A 322 37.76 4.16 31.46
C LEU A 322 38.39 5.53 31.75
N GLY A 323 39.16 6.05 30.80
CA GLY A 323 39.69 7.41 30.82
C GLY A 323 41.20 7.50 31.08
N ALA A 324 41.66 8.68 31.48
CA ALA A 324 43.06 9.07 31.47
C ALA A 324 43.88 8.51 32.65
N ALA A 325 43.24 7.99 33.70
CA ALA A 325 43.90 7.33 34.82
C ALA A 325 44.20 5.83 34.54
N GLY A 326 44.48 5.48 33.29
CA GLY A 326 44.74 4.10 32.85
C GLY A 326 45.88 3.43 33.62
N GLU A 327 46.95 4.19 33.90
CA GLU A 327 48.14 3.74 34.62
C GLU A 327 47.85 3.31 36.07
N TYR A 328 46.88 3.92 36.75
CA TYR A 328 46.51 3.53 38.12
C TYR A 328 45.42 2.44 38.15
N THR A 329 44.69 2.26 37.05
CA THR A 329 43.55 1.35 36.99
C THR A 329 43.91 -0.02 36.41
N SER A 330 45.03 -0.14 35.69
CA SER A 330 45.51 -1.41 35.12
C SER A 330 45.77 -2.47 36.19
N ASP A 331 46.32 -2.04 37.32
CA ASP A 331 46.86 -2.88 38.40
C ASP A 331 45.84 -3.15 39.52
N LEU A 332 44.60 -2.65 39.34
CA LEU A 332 43.53 -2.94 40.27
C LEU A 332 43.20 -4.44 40.29
N PRO A 333 42.79 -4.99 41.45
CA PRO A 333 42.43 -6.39 41.57
C PRO A 333 41.44 -6.85 40.49
N SER A 334 41.70 -8.00 39.86
CA SER A 334 40.84 -8.58 38.80
C SER A 334 39.41 -8.89 39.25
N GLN A 335 39.19 -8.96 40.56
CA GLN A 335 37.89 -9.10 41.20
C GLN A 335 37.08 -7.79 41.19
N TRP A 336 37.74 -6.63 41.09
CA TRP A 336 37.12 -5.30 40.98
C TRP A 336 36.99 -4.85 39.53
N ARG A 337 37.94 -5.24 38.68
CA ARG A 337 38.01 -4.80 37.28
C ARG A 337 37.53 -5.86 36.29
N THR A 338 36.91 -5.43 35.22
CA THR A 338 36.68 -6.24 34.03
C THR A 338 36.76 -5.39 32.76
N SER A 339 37.20 -6.00 31.66
CA SER A 339 37.11 -5.43 30.31
C SER A 339 35.80 -5.77 29.62
N ASP A 340 35.01 -6.69 30.19
CA ASP A 340 33.75 -7.17 29.64
C ASP A 340 32.58 -6.37 30.25
N PRO A 341 31.90 -5.50 29.48
CA PRO A 341 30.76 -4.72 29.97
C PRO A 341 29.65 -5.58 30.58
N TYR A 342 29.51 -6.85 30.17
CA TYR A 342 28.46 -7.74 30.66
C TYR A 342 28.71 -8.26 32.07
N ARG A 343 29.95 -8.23 32.53
CA ARG A 343 30.33 -8.68 33.87
C ARG A 343 30.44 -7.51 34.85
N ALA A 344 30.20 -6.29 34.39
CA ALA A 344 30.33 -5.08 35.18
C ALA A 344 28.97 -4.57 35.65
N ALA A 345 28.84 -4.33 36.96
CA ALA A 345 27.71 -3.59 37.51
C ALA A 345 27.92 -2.07 37.38
N LEU A 346 29.19 -1.65 37.26
CA LEU A 346 29.60 -0.24 37.30
C LEU A 346 30.47 0.12 36.09
N ILE A 347 30.42 1.40 35.69
CA ILE A 347 31.47 2.04 34.88
C ILE A 347 32.07 3.17 35.70
N VAL A 348 33.39 3.16 35.84
CA VAL A 348 34.16 4.20 36.50
C VAL A 348 34.91 4.99 35.44
N CYS A 349 34.49 6.23 35.25
CA CYS A 349 35.09 7.19 34.34
C CYS A 349 36.07 8.06 35.11
N ALA A 350 37.36 7.84 34.89
CA ALA A 350 38.43 8.58 35.54
C ALA A 350 39.00 9.66 34.59
N SER A 351 38.96 10.90 35.05
CA SER A 351 39.51 12.03 34.32
C SER A 351 41.03 12.11 34.47
N THR A 352 41.63 13.10 33.84
CA THR A 352 43.07 13.38 33.95
C THR A 352 43.47 13.55 35.41
N PRO A 353 44.52 12.87 35.88
CA PRO A 353 45.06 13.07 37.22
C PRO A 353 45.51 14.52 37.44
N GLY A 354 45.34 15.01 38.66
CA GLY A 354 45.79 16.32 39.09
C GLY A 354 46.61 16.24 40.38
N THR A 355 46.96 17.41 40.91
CA THR A 355 47.82 17.52 42.10
C THR A 355 46.99 17.91 43.33
N GLY A 356 47.22 17.21 44.44
CA GLY A 356 46.42 17.30 45.65
C GLY A 356 47.11 18.02 46.80
N ALA A 357 46.69 17.65 48.02
CA ALA A 357 47.26 18.17 49.26
C ALA A 357 48.75 17.79 49.37
N VAL A 358 49.53 18.68 49.97
CA VAL A 358 50.95 18.42 50.29
C VAL A 358 51.03 17.31 51.33
N VAL A 359 51.85 16.31 51.05
CA VAL A 359 52.19 15.24 52.00
C VAL A 359 53.41 15.64 52.80
N LYS A 360 54.47 16.09 52.12
CA LYS A 360 55.73 16.49 52.75
C LYS A 360 56.52 17.41 51.82
N THR A 361 57.21 18.39 52.39
CA THR A 361 58.20 19.19 51.67
C THR A 361 59.59 18.73 52.08
N CYS A 362 60.47 18.53 51.11
CA CYS A 362 61.84 18.08 51.33
C CYS A 362 62.85 18.97 50.64
N SER A 363 64.01 19.08 51.29
CA SER A 363 65.13 19.89 50.84
C SER A 363 66.07 19.02 50.01
N TYR A 364 66.53 19.55 48.88
CA TYR A 364 67.50 18.91 48.01
C TYR A 364 68.64 19.87 47.70
N THR A 365 69.82 19.32 47.51
CA THR A 365 71.02 20.02 47.06
C THR A 365 71.40 19.50 45.69
N ASP A 366 71.88 20.39 44.83
CA ASP A 366 72.41 20.00 43.53
C ASP A 366 73.65 19.11 43.73
N ALA A 367 73.73 18.01 42.96
CA ALA A 367 74.82 17.05 43.08
C ALA A 367 76.12 17.56 42.41
N ASP A 368 75.98 18.33 41.35
CA ASP A 368 77.09 18.92 40.59
C ASP A 368 77.52 20.26 41.19
N HIS A 369 76.60 20.95 41.89
CA HIS A 369 76.83 22.24 42.54
C HIS A 369 76.41 22.24 44.03
N PRO A 370 77.11 21.50 44.90
CA PRO A 370 76.76 21.39 46.33
C PRO A 370 76.88 22.72 47.10
N GLU A 371 77.59 23.71 46.56
CA GLU A 371 77.71 25.06 47.11
C GLU A 371 76.44 25.92 46.96
N TRP A 372 75.47 25.49 46.15
CA TRP A 372 74.23 26.22 45.98
C TRP A 372 73.30 26.06 47.18
N LEU A 373 72.46 27.09 47.40
CA LEU A 373 71.42 27.00 48.41
C LEU A 373 70.46 25.85 48.07
N PRO A 374 70.03 25.08 49.08
CA PRO A 374 69.08 24.00 48.85
C PRO A 374 67.78 24.53 48.26
N PHE A 375 67.14 23.71 47.45
CA PHE A 375 65.80 23.96 46.95
C PHE A 375 64.79 23.01 47.58
N TYR A 376 63.53 23.44 47.64
CA TYR A 376 62.47 22.71 48.34
C TYR A 376 61.48 22.13 47.34
N VAL A 377 61.20 20.83 47.47
CA VAL A 377 60.20 20.14 46.66
C VAL A 377 59.04 19.73 47.56
N ALA A 378 57.85 20.26 47.28
CA ALA A 378 56.61 19.89 47.93
C ALA A 378 55.97 18.69 47.23
N PHE A 379 56.09 17.50 47.83
CA PHE A 379 55.46 16.27 47.33
C PHE A 379 53.99 16.26 47.69
N ARG A 380 53.14 16.10 46.68
CA ARG A 380 51.68 16.17 46.79
C ARG A 380 51.01 14.87 46.42
N LYS A 381 49.84 14.62 47.02
CA LYS A 381 48.96 13.50 46.62
C LYS A 381 48.55 13.64 45.16
N ILE A 382 48.24 12.52 44.52
CA ILE A 382 47.65 12.50 43.18
C ILE A 382 46.13 12.53 43.35
N THR A 383 45.45 13.43 42.64
CA THR A 383 43.98 13.51 42.64
C THR A 383 43.44 12.93 41.35
N VAL A 384 42.35 12.17 41.41
CA VAL A 384 41.69 11.67 40.21
C VAL A 384 40.19 11.92 40.33
N PRO A 385 39.63 12.87 39.57
CA PRO A 385 38.19 13.05 39.46
C PRO A 385 37.58 11.81 38.81
N VAL A 386 36.53 11.27 39.42
CA VAL A 386 35.85 10.05 38.97
C VAL A 386 34.33 10.21 38.98
N ASN A 387 33.71 9.73 37.91
CA ASN A 387 32.27 9.56 37.79
C ASN A 387 31.94 8.07 37.76
N VAL A 388 31.05 7.63 38.64
CA VAL A 388 30.62 6.23 38.75
C VAL A 388 29.21 6.09 38.24
N TYR A 389 29.01 5.30 37.19
CA TYR A 389 27.71 5.02 36.59
C TYR A 389 27.28 3.59 36.89
N GLU A 390 25.98 3.39 37.12
CA GLU A 390 25.37 2.06 37.08
C GLU A 390 25.25 1.60 35.63
N MET A 391 25.85 0.46 35.29
CA MET A 391 25.80 -0.08 33.93
C MET A 391 24.35 -0.41 33.51
N ARG A 392 23.56 -0.96 34.44
CA ARG A 392 22.20 -1.43 34.16
C ARG A 392 21.26 -0.32 33.71
N THR A 393 21.36 0.84 34.33
CA THR A 393 20.44 1.97 34.13
C THR A 393 21.09 3.12 33.37
N GLY A 394 22.42 3.15 33.26
CA GLY A 394 23.20 4.28 32.76
C GLY A 394 23.22 5.49 33.70
N ARG A 395 22.65 5.38 34.90
CA ARG A 395 22.53 6.51 35.85
C ARG A 395 23.85 6.78 36.56
N LEU A 396 24.16 8.04 36.76
CA LEU A 396 25.25 8.48 37.61
C LEU A 396 24.91 8.15 39.08
N LEU A 397 25.77 7.37 39.73
CA LEU A 397 25.63 6.99 41.13
C LEU A 397 26.45 7.87 42.07
N SER A 398 27.61 8.34 41.61
CA SER A 398 28.51 9.16 42.42
C SER A 398 29.46 9.96 41.54
N THR A 399 29.77 11.18 41.98
CA THR A 399 30.85 12.01 41.47
C THR A 399 31.76 12.32 42.64
N THR A 400 33.03 11.95 42.55
CA THR A 400 33.99 12.16 43.64
C THR A 400 35.40 12.37 43.09
N THR A 401 36.32 12.80 43.94
CA THR A 401 37.74 12.89 43.62
C THR A 401 38.50 12.00 44.59
N ILE A 402 39.11 10.93 44.07
CA ILE A 402 39.95 10.05 44.89
C ILE A 402 41.33 10.69 45.07
N GLN A 403 41.98 10.36 46.19
CA GLN A 403 43.30 10.85 46.55
C GLN A 403 44.23 9.65 46.70
N ILE A 404 45.24 9.56 45.84
CA ILE A 404 46.26 8.53 45.91
C ILE A 404 47.44 9.10 46.69
N SER A 405 47.77 8.45 47.80
CA SER A 405 48.95 8.76 48.60
C SER A 405 50.11 7.87 48.16
N GLY A 406 51.32 8.17 48.64
CA GLY A 406 52.52 7.47 48.21
C GLY A 406 53.72 7.84 49.07
N THR A 407 54.87 7.30 48.71
CA THR A 407 56.15 7.69 49.28
C THR A 407 56.51 9.09 48.80
N ALA A 408 57.01 9.90 49.73
CA ALA A 408 57.46 11.26 49.49
C ALA A 408 58.94 11.36 49.84
N CYS A 409 59.63 12.31 49.21
CA CYS A 409 61.04 12.58 49.47
C CYS A 409 61.98 11.42 49.12
N PRO A 410 62.05 11.00 47.85
CA PRO A 410 63.06 10.06 47.41
C PRO A 410 64.46 10.60 47.72
N LYS A 411 65.42 9.70 47.94
CA LYS A 411 66.83 10.05 48.20
C LYS A 411 67.44 10.90 47.09
N THR A 412 67.01 10.65 45.86
CA THR A 412 67.43 11.38 44.67
C THR A 412 66.21 11.83 43.92
N TRP A 413 66.19 13.10 43.51
CA TRP A 413 65.10 13.72 42.77
C TRP A 413 65.66 14.30 41.48
N TYR A 414 64.99 14.04 40.37
CA TYR A 414 65.41 14.47 39.05
C TYR A 414 64.39 15.46 38.51
N SER A 415 64.86 16.58 37.96
CA SER A 415 64.03 17.55 37.26
C SER A 415 64.52 17.75 35.83
N GLN A 416 63.59 17.93 34.90
CA GLN A 416 63.89 18.32 33.53
C GLN A 416 63.99 19.84 33.35
N LEU A 417 63.70 20.61 34.39
CA LEU A 417 63.72 22.07 34.38
C LEU A 417 64.89 22.60 35.20
N LEU A 418 65.59 23.62 34.68
CA LEU A 418 66.59 24.38 35.43
C LEU A 418 65.95 24.96 36.69
N GLN A 419 66.48 24.59 37.85
CA GLN A 419 65.95 25.01 39.14
C GLN A 419 66.64 26.29 39.60
N VAL A 420 65.86 27.28 40.04
CA VAL A 420 66.39 28.50 40.64
C VAL A 420 66.51 28.28 42.15
N SER A 421 67.72 28.48 42.69
CA SER A 421 67.98 28.35 44.13
C SER A 421 67.02 29.21 44.96
N GLY A 422 66.50 28.65 46.06
CA GLY A 422 65.51 29.33 46.91
C GLY A 422 64.05 29.26 46.42
N SER A 423 63.77 28.64 45.26
CA SER A 423 62.39 28.41 44.83
C SER A 423 61.79 27.13 45.43
N THR A 424 60.45 27.11 45.56
CA THR A 424 59.70 25.89 45.90
C THR A 424 59.05 25.34 44.65
N THR A 425 59.36 24.09 44.31
CA THR A 425 58.69 23.35 43.24
C THR A 425 57.79 22.27 43.81
N SER A 426 56.89 21.75 42.97
CA SER A 426 55.96 20.70 43.37
C SER A 426 56.14 19.47 42.51
N ASP A 427 56.06 18.32 43.15
CA ASP A 427 56.05 17.02 42.47
C ASP A 427 54.99 16.11 43.11
N THR A 428 54.64 15.02 42.44
CA THR A 428 53.72 14.02 42.95
C THR A 428 54.44 12.96 43.78
N VAL A 429 53.73 12.43 44.78
CA VAL A 429 54.19 11.23 45.52
C VAL A 429 54.30 10.02 44.60
N GLU A 430 55.19 9.10 44.91
CA GLU A 430 55.29 7.81 44.22
C GLU A 430 54.26 6.83 44.81
N PRO A 431 53.22 6.44 44.06
CA PRO A 431 52.15 5.60 44.58
C PRO A 431 52.60 4.14 44.70
N THR A 432 51.98 3.40 45.63
CA THR A 432 52.15 1.95 45.78
C THR A 432 50.85 1.25 45.38
N THR A 433 50.91 -0.05 45.04
CA THR A 433 49.69 -0.84 44.75
C THR A 433 48.68 -0.79 45.90
N ALA A 434 49.15 -0.75 47.15
CA ALA A 434 48.28 -0.65 48.33
C ALA A 434 47.55 0.70 48.41
N THR A 435 48.26 1.80 48.15
CA THR A 435 47.65 3.14 48.21
C THR A 435 46.71 3.40 47.03
N ILE A 436 47.02 2.87 45.85
CA ILE A 436 46.11 2.86 44.69
C ILE A 436 44.84 2.07 45.06
N ARG A 437 44.99 0.84 45.55
CA ARG A 437 43.84 -0.01 45.93
C ARG A 437 42.95 0.68 46.96
N ALA A 438 43.54 1.26 48.01
CA ALA A 438 42.80 1.97 49.05
C ALA A 438 42.00 3.16 48.50
N ALA A 439 42.56 3.90 47.54
CA ALA A 439 41.90 5.05 46.92
C ALA A 439 40.68 4.64 46.06
N PHE A 440 40.78 3.53 45.33
CA PHE A 440 39.70 3.06 44.44
C PHE A 440 38.66 2.17 45.13
N GLN A 441 38.97 1.57 46.28
CA GLN A 441 38.07 0.66 47.01
C GLN A 441 36.65 1.22 47.24
N PRO A 442 36.46 2.49 47.67
CA PRO A 442 35.13 3.02 47.96
C PRO A 442 34.23 3.15 46.72
N LEU A 443 34.81 3.11 45.51
CA LEU A 443 34.05 3.21 44.26
C LEU A 443 33.36 1.89 43.90
N VAL A 444 33.97 0.77 44.30
CA VAL A 444 33.57 -0.58 43.91
C VAL A 444 33.02 -1.42 45.06
N VAL A 445 33.40 -1.12 46.30
CA VAL A 445 32.85 -1.74 47.51
C VAL A 445 31.81 -0.82 48.11
N ARG A 446 30.54 -1.22 48.10
CA ARG A 446 29.44 -0.44 48.68
C ARG A 446 29.08 -0.95 50.08
N PRO A 447 28.81 -0.03 51.04
CA PRO A 447 28.35 -0.38 52.37
C PRO A 447 26.97 -1.06 52.31
#